data_AF-A0A059FT15-F1
#
_entry.id   AF-A0A059FT15-F1
#
_cell.length_a   1.000
_cell.length_b   1.000
_cell.length_c   1.000
_cell.angle_alpha   90.00
_cell.angle_beta   90.00
_cell.angle_gamma   90.00
#
_symmetry.space_group_name_H-M   'P 1'
#
loop_
_entity.id
_entity.type
_entity.pdbx_description
1 polymer ?
#
loop_
_entity_poly.entity_id
_entity_poly.type
_entity_poly.pdbx_seq_one_letter_code
_entity_poly.pdbx_strand_id
1 'polypeptide(L)'
;MWLGIKSGRWRAAVWAMLSCLLLPSLAIAGEPPRSINLASLPADAAFTPALEIATGIDPSALPEDVIASANELGFKSAGKKTPQFSPREGDVWLRFTLTNPSLDVQSAKLALRFPYLERTDLFERRADGSLHHSMAGSAVPITGAAIAAAYPAYHLHVAPSETREYFIRIRSSSLILLPVTIASEAAFAQRMTMETLVWSLIVGAALAFAIYAASMSFTTANGAFRIYICFALSAALYILLSSGLMNALLGTHVHFNFARTVFFTQAMVMAFGTMFIMVFLDMEKQAPRLYRIFYLIAFISVLTGISFLLPAWIGQLSFVIATGLGPIVVVAGLALMSASGVSGARSALVAWLPCLLATLWIYLRIFDVTPYLPINHFLLPLAFAFTLAYLSAVLGGQVRQAEFWANTDAMTGLGNRRLLDRICDLENRQTSERYATAVAIDLDNFKPVNDTFGHAAGDAVLVAMAEKLRAHFGGRGDIFRVGGDEFLILGYHWQSRMDIITQANAFLQAALTPLQFENNYISVGASVGIAFLDHRTGFSGMLRQADAELYHVKSAGRGGIRISDQRQRDRRSSEPVVFAENDDTEERVAKMFGTSQRR
;
A
#
# COMPACT_ATOMS: atom_id res chain seq x y z
N MET A 1 -1.58 -10.24 -21.70
CA MET A 1 -2.42 -9.18 -22.27
C MET A 1 -2.01 -7.86 -21.63
N TRP A 2 -1.01 -7.22 -22.22
CA TRP A 2 -0.40 -5.98 -21.74
C TRP A 2 -1.31 -4.80 -22.09
N LEU A 3 -1.62 -3.95 -21.11
CA LEU A 3 -2.34 -2.68 -21.32
C LEU A 3 -1.45 -1.71 -22.09
N GLY A 4 -1.55 -1.76 -23.42
CA GLY A 4 -1.05 -0.74 -24.34
C GLY A 4 -1.90 0.54 -24.25
N ILE A 5 -1.80 1.26 -23.14
CA ILE A 5 -2.39 2.60 -23.03
C ILE A 5 -1.34 3.61 -23.49
N LYS A 6 -1.60 4.21 -24.67
CA LYS A 6 -0.76 5.25 -25.30
C LYS A 6 -0.42 6.37 -24.31
N SER A 7 0.88 6.65 -24.17
CA SER A 7 1.54 7.59 -23.24
C SER A 7 1.04 9.05 -23.29
N GLY A 8 0.28 9.43 -24.32
CA GLY A 8 -0.26 10.78 -24.47
C GLY A 8 -1.45 11.10 -23.56
N ARG A 9 -2.30 10.12 -23.22
CA ARG A 9 -3.55 10.39 -22.47
C ARG A 9 -3.31 10.69 -21.00
N TRP A 10 -2.29 10.07 -20.38
CA TRP A 10 -1.88 10.37 -19.00
C TRP A 10 -1.29 11.78 -18.88
N ARG A 11 -0.49 12.22 -19.86
CA ARG A 11 0.05 13.58 -19.87
C ARG A 11 -1.06 14.62 -20.00
N ALA A 12 -2.03 14.39 -20.89
CA ALA A 12 -3.18 15.28 -21.05
C ALA A 12 -4.07 15.32 -19.78
N ALA A 13 -4.29 14.18 -19.12
CA ALA A 13 -5.05 14.14 -17.87
C ALA A 13 -4.32 14.86 -16.72
N VAL A 14 -3.00 14.66 -16.56
CA VAL A 14 -2.18 15.34 -15.55
C VAL A 14 -2.09 16.85 -15.84
N TRP A 15 -1.93 17.25 -17.10
CA TRP A 15 -1.95 18.65 -17.49
C TRP A 15 -3.32 19.28 -17.27
N ALA A 16 -4.42 18.63 -17.66
CA ALA A 16 -5.77 19.13 -17.40
C ALA A 16 -6.06 19.27 -15.89
N MET A 17 -5.59 18.33 -15.06
CA MET A 17 -5.71 18.41 -13.60
C MET A 17 -4.88 19.58 -13.04
N LEU A 18 -3.65 19.79 -13.54
CA LEU A 18 -2.80 20.94 -13.18
C LEU A 18 -3.38 22.27 -13.69
N SER A 19 -4.00 22.30 -14.87
CA SER A 19 -4.67 23.49 -15.44
C SER A 19 -5.91 23.87 -14.64
N CYS A 20 -6.71 22.89 -14.22
CA CYS A 20 -7.86 23.12 -13.35
C CYS A 20 -7.46 23.59 -11.93
N LEU A 21 -6.26 23.23 -11.45
CA LEU A 21 -5.68 23.72 -10.19
C LEU A 21 -5.08 25.13 -10.29
N LEU A 22 -4.85 25.65 -11.50
CA LEU A 22 -4.21 26.94 -11.78
C LEU A 22 -5.18 28.04 -12.24
N LEU A 23 -6.49 27.78 -12.32
CA LEU A 23 -7.47 28.83 -12.63
C LEU A 23 -7.66 29.74 -11.40
N PRO A 24 -7.25 31.02 -11.45
CA PRO A 24 -7.57 31.96 -10.39
C PRO A 24 -9.08 32.22 -10.46
N SER A 25 -9.80 31.98 -9.36
CA SER A 25 -11.16 32.48 -9.23
C SER A 25 -11.12 34.01 -9.14
N LEU A 26 -11.31 34.67 -10.27
CA LEU A 26 -11.53 36.11 -10.37
C LEU A 26 -12.95 36.42 -9.85
N ALA A 27 -13.09 36.56 -8.54
CA ALA A 27 -14.27 37.15 -7.93
C ALA A 27 -14.18 38.69 -7.98
N ILE A 28 -15.19 39.30 -8.59
CA ILE A 28 -15.37 40.73 -8.83
C ILE A 28 -15.34 41.52 -7.51
N ALA A 29 -14.72 42.70 -7.56
CA ALA A 29 -14.45 43.57 -6.43
C ALA A 29 -15.69 44.34 -5.94
N GLY A 30 -16.03 44.13 -4.67
CA GLY A 30 -16.69 45.09 -3.80
C GLY A 30 -15.91 45.17 -2.48
N GLU A 31 -16.01 46.28 -1.75
CA GLU A 31 -15.47 46.35 -0.39
C GLU A 31 -16.15 45.28 0.48
N PRO A 32 -15.39 44.57 1.34
CA PRO A 32 -15.99 43.56 2.20
C PRO A 32 -17.03 44.18 3.13
N PRO A 33 -18.23 43.60 3.28
CA PRO A 33 -19.14 44.04 4.31
C PRO A 33 -18.52 43.83 5.70
N ARG A 34 -18.59 44.85 6.57
CA ARG A 34 -18.08 44.80 7.95
C ARG A 34 -18.88 43.86 8.87
N SER A 35 -20.09 43.49 8.49
CA SER A 35 -20.92 42.51 9.19
C SER A 35 -21.43 41.44 8.23
N ILE A 36 -21.54 40.20 8.70
CA ILE A 36 -22.01 39.07 7.90
C ILE A 36 -23.46 38.77 8.23
N ASN A 37 -24.30 38.76 7.20
CA ASN A 37 -25.69 38.33 7.32
C ASN A 37 -25.77 36.79 7.31
N LEU A 38 -26.21 36.22 8.43
CA LEU A 38 -26.36 34.78 8.63
C LEU A 38 -27.33 34.13 7.63
N ALA A 39 -28.40 34.83 7.24
CA ALA A 39 -29.40 34.32 6.29
C ALA A 39 -28.85 34.15 4.86
N SER A 40 -27.71 34.78 4.56
CA SER A 40 -27.07 34.75 3.24
C SER A 40 -25.71 34.05 3.25
N LEU A 41 -25.43 33.20 4.25
CA LEU A 41 -24.16 32.47 4.31
C LEU A 41 -24.01 31.57 3.07
N PRO A 42 -22.97 31.79 2.24
CA PRO A 42 -22.68 30.89 1.13
C PRO A 42 -22.25 29.52 1.68
N ALA A 43 -22.52 28.47 0.92
CA ALA A 43 -22.22 27.08 1.32
C ALA A 43 -20.73 26.85 1.66
N ASP A 44 -19.80 27.57 1.02
CA ASP A 44 -18.35 27.30 1.12
C ASP A 44 -17.43 28.56 1.13
N ALA A 45 -17.84 29.70 1.69
CA ALA A 45 -16.93 30.85 1.70
C ALA A 45 -15.75 30.68 2.68
N ALA A 46 -14.54 30.82 2.15
CA ALA A 46 -13.37 31.18 2.96
C ALA A 46 -13.63 32.54 3.61
N PHE A 47 -13.58 32.59 4.94
CA PHE A 47 -13.98 33.74 5.75
C PHE A 47 -12.78 34.67 5.95
N THR A 48 -12.39 35.33 4.86
CA THR A 48 -11.21 36.20 4.84
C THR A 48 -11.54 37.70 4.79
N PRO A 49 -12.47 38.16 3.94
CA PRO A 49 -12.57 39.60 3.68
C PRO A 49 -13.26 40.39 4.82
N ALA A 50 -14.09 39.77 5.66
CA ALA A 50 -14.81 40.42 6.77
C ALA A 50 -14.14 40.23 8.15
N LEU A 51 -12.92 39.69 8.19
CA LEU A 51 -12.16 39.44 9.42
C LEU A 51 -11.24 40.63 9.70
N GLU A 52 -11.28 41.16 10.92
CA GLU A 52 -10.28 42.12 11.40
C GLU A 52 -9.26 41.42 12.30
N ILE A 53 -8.00 41.83 12.21
CA ILE A 53 -6.87 41.17 12.84
C ILE A 53 -6.05 42.20 13.62
N ALA A 54 -5.66 41.84 14.84
CA ALA A 54 -4.65 42.53 15.61
C ALA A 54 -3.56 41.55 16.07
N THR A 55 -2.31 41.99 16.02
CA THR A 55 -1.12 41.25 16.47
C THR A 55 -0.23 42.16 17.31
N GLY A 56 0.73 41.60 18.05
CA GLY A 56 1.63 42.37 18.90
C GLY A 56 0.99 42.90 20.20
N ILE A 57 -0.20 42.39 20.55
CA ILE A 57 -0.85 42.67 21.84
C ILE A 57 -0.12 41.89 22.93
N ASP A 58 0.12 42.53 24.08
CA ASP A 58 0.76 41.90 25.23
C ASP A 58 0.02 40.61 25.63
N PRO A 59 0.69 39.44 25.61
CA PRO A 59 0.08 38.17 26.02
C PRO A 59 -0.43 38.16 27.47
N SER A 60 0.08 39.04 28.33
CA SER A 60 -0.38 39.16 29.72
C SER A 60 -1.64 40.02 29.88
N ALA A 61 -2.05 40.77 28.85
CA ALA A 61 -3.25 41.59 28.89
C ALA A 61 -4.51 40.74 29.13
N LEU A 62 -5.38 41.24 30.00
CA LEU A 62 -6.67 40.60 30.26
C LEU A 62 -7.52 40.67 28.99
N PRO A 63 -8.17 39.56 28.60
CA PRO A 63 -9.06 39.55 27.44
C PRO A 63 -10.11 40.66 27.44
N GLU A 64 -10.65 40.99 28.62
CA GLU A 64 -11.68 42.00 28.79
C GLU A 64 -11.17 43.40 28.42
N ASP A 65 -9.94 43.76 28.81
CA ASP A 65 -9.31 45.05 28.49
C ASP A 65 -9.03 45.18 26.99
N VAL A 66 -8.58 44.09 26.37
CA VAL A 66 -8.33 44.03 24.92
C VAL A 66 -9.62 44.20 24.14
N ILE A 67 -10.70 43.55 24.57
CA ILE A 67 -12.01 43.64 23.93
C ILE A 67 -12.63 45.04 24.15
N ALA A 68 -12.50 45.61 25.35
CA ALA A 68 -12.97 46.96 25.65
C ALA A 68 -12.24 48.02 24.79
N SER A 69 -10.94 47.84 24.56
CA SER A 69 -10.08 48.76 23.80
C SER A 69 -9.95 48.38 22.32
N ALA A 70 -10.80 47.49 21.80
CA ALA A 70 -10.66 46.93 20.46
C ALA A 70 -10.66 47.98 19.34
N ASN A 71 -11.38 49.09 19.50
CA ASN A 71 -11.39 50.17 18.51
C ASN A 71 -10.09 51.00 18.51
N GLU A 72 -9.34 51.00 19.62
CA GLU A 72 -8.09 51.75 19.79
C GLU A 72 -6.86 50.89 19.44
N LEU A 73 -6.95 49.56 19.60
CA LEU A 73 -5.88 48.60 19.34
C LEU A 73 -5.61 48.34 17.84
N GLY A 74 -6.22 49.11 16.95
CA GLY A 74 -5.85 49.15 15.54
C GLY A 74 -6.09 47.84 14.78
N PHE A 75 -7.19 47.14 15.05
CA PHE A 75 -7.65 45.99 14.28
C PHE A 75 -7.74 46.34 12.79
N LYS A 76 -7.02 45.61 11.93
CA LYS A 76 -6.95 45.85 10.49
C LYS A 76 -7.70 44.75 9.73
N SER A 77 -8.40 45.13 8.67
CA SER A 77 -9.02 44.14 7.77
C SER A 77 -7.95 43.18 7.22
N ALA A 78 -8.23 41.88 7.29
CA ALA A 78 -7.38 40.82 6.77
C ALA A 78 -7.23 40.86 5.23
N GLY A 79 -8.07 41.61 4.53
CA GLY A 79 -8.09 41.66 3.07
C GLY A 79 -8.51 40.34 2.42
N LYS A 80 -8.14 40.13 1.15
CA LYS A 80 -8.53 38.93 0.38
C LYS A 80 -7.63 37.71 0.59
N LYS A 81 -6.51 37.84 1.30
CA LYS A 81 -5.51 36.76 1.47
C LYS A 81 -5.73 36.04 2.78
N THR A 82 -5.62 34.71 2.78
CA THR A 82 -5.70 33.92 4.02
C THR A 82 -4.65 34.42 5.01
N PRO A 83 -5.03 34.75 6.24
CA PRO A 83 -4.11 35.28 7.23
C PRO A 83 -2.97 34.33 7.50
N GLN A 84 -1.76 34.89 7.58
CA GLN A 84 -0.56 34.20 7.99
C GLN A 84 -0.04 34.83 9.27
N PHE A 85 0.29 34.00 10.25
CA PHE A 85 0.69 34.42 11.58
C PHE A 85 2.06 33.87 11.94
N SER A 86 2.89 34.72 12.54
CA SER A 86 4.22 34.35 13.01
C SER A 86 4.28 34.30 14.54
N PRO A 87 4.99 33.33 15.15
CA PRO A 87 5.19 33.27 16.60
C PRO A 87 5.84 34.53 17.19
N ARG A 88 6.58 35.30 16.35
CA ARG A 88 7.22 36.55 16.76
C ARG A 88 6.22 37.66 17.08
N GLU A 89 4.97 37.51 16.66
CA GLU A 89 3.93 38.53 16.78
C GLU A 89 3.02 38.33 18.01
N GLY A 90 3.32 37.35 18.86
CA GLY A 90 2.56 37.07 20.09
C GLY A 90 1.21 36.39 19.84
N ASP A 91 0.24 36.63 20.73
CA ASP A 91 -1.12 36.11 20.57
C ASP A 91 -1.85 36.88 19.45
N VAL A 92 -2.54 36.14 18.59
CA VAL A 92 -3.29 36.70 17.46
C VAL A 92 -4.74 36.92 17.88
N TRP A 93 -5.26 38.11 17.63
CA TRP A 93 -6.65 38.45 17.89
C TRP A 93 -7.41 38.63 16.59
N LEU A 94 -8.55 37.95 16.49
CA LEU A 94 -9.49 38.07 15.38
C LEU A 94 -10.77 38.71 15.89
N ARG A 95 -11.34 39.63 15.11
CA ARG A 95 -12.62 40.28 15.38
C ARG A 95 -13.52 40.17 14.17
N PHE A 96 -14.79 39.85 14.39
CA PHE A 96 -15.81 39.86 13.34
C PHE A 96 -17.20 40.05 13.94
N THR A 97 -18.16 40.45 13.09
CA THR A 97 -19.53 40.75 13.51
C THR A 97 -20.52 39.94 12.67
N LEU A 98 -21.47 39.29 13.34
CA LEU A 98 -22.56 38.56 12.70
C LEU A 98 -23.89 39.28 12.94
N THR A 99 -24.70 39.37 11.90
CA THR A 99 -26.04 39.96 11.94
C THR A 99 -27.06 38.90 11.57
N ASN A 100 -28.09 38.75 12.39
CA ASN A 100 -29.27 37.93 12.08
C ASN A 100 -30.46 38.85 11.79
N PRO A 101 -30.79 39.12 10.52
CA PRO A 101 -31.96 39.91 10.16
C PRO A 101 -33.28 39.12 10.22
N SER A 102 -33.23 37.81 10.48
CA SER A 102 -34.42 36.96 10.55
C SER A 102 -35.20 37.18 11.84
N LEU A 103 -36.48 36.79 11.82
CA LEU A 103 -37.35 36.69 12.98
C LEU A 103 -37.13 35.39 13.77
N ASP A 104 -36.41 34.44 13.20
CA ASP A 104 -36.02 33.19 13.85
C ASP A 104 -34.55 33.25 14.33
N VAL A 105 -34.23 32.47 15.37
CA VAL A 105 -32.84 32.25 15.79
C VAL A 105 -32.08 31.61 14.64
N GLN A 106 -30.95 32.19 14.26
CA GLN A 106 -30.05 31.62 13.25
C GLN A 106 -28.80 31.09 13.92
N SER A 107 -28.29 29.98 13.38
CA SER A 107 -27.05 29.37 13.82
C SER A 107 -26.05 29.23 12.69
N ALA A 108 -24.77 29.31 13.06
CA ALA A 108 -23.66 29.05 12.18
C ALA A 108 -22.54 28.29 12.91
N LYS A 109 -21.69 27.65 12.12
CA LYS A 109 -20.49 26.96 12.60
C LYS A 109 -19.28 27.74 12.14
N LEU A 110 -18.50 28.21 13.10
CA LEU A 110 -17.19 28.80 12.87
C LEU A 110 -16.13 27.72 13.03
N ALA A 111 -15.22 27.63 12.07
CA ALA A 111 -14.13 26.65 12.10
C ALA A 111 -12.78 27.31 11.80
N LEU A 112 -11.82 26.98 12.65
CA LEU A 112 -10.41 27.35 12.53
C LEU A 112 -9.68 26.14 11.96
N ARG A 113 -9.51 26.06 10.64
CA ARG A 113 -9.10 24.83 9.92
C ARG A 113 -7.61 24.51 10.07
N PHE A 114 -7.14 24.36 11.30
CA PHE A 114 -5.78 23.98 11.65
C PHE A 114 -5.83 23.03 12.87
N PRO A 115 -5.71 21.70 12.66
CA PRO A 115 -5.86 20.69 13.72
C PRO A 115 -4.90 20.83 14.91
N TYR A 116 -3.77 21.51 14.72
CA TYR A 116 -2.68 21.60 15.69
C TYR A 116 -2.75 22.83 16.60
N LEU A 117 -3.84 23.59 16.56
CA LEU A 117 -4.04 24.71 17.47
C LEU A 117 -4.13 24.20 18.91
N GLU A 118 -3.13 24.53 19.72
CA GLU A 118 -3.08 24.09 21.12
C GLU A 118 -4.24 24.66 21.93
N ARG A 119 -4.54 25.94 21.75
CA ARG A 119 -5.62 26.65 22.43
C ARG A 119 -6.17 27.81 21.60
N THR A 120 -7.48 27.91 21.60
CA THR A 120 -8.27 29.00 21.01
C THR A 120 -9.37 29.40 21.99
N ASP A 121 -9.47 30.69 22.23
CA ASP A 121 -10.47 31.27 23.13
C ASP A 121 -11.44 32.13 22.32
N LEU A 122 -12.72 31.77 22.31
CA LEU A 122 -13.80 32.54 21.71
C LEU A 122 -14.47 33.37 22.81
N PHE A 123 -14.62 34.66 22.56
CA PHE A 123 -15.36 35.59 23.39
C PHE A 123 -16.55 36.13 22.59
N GLU A 124 -17.75 35.94 23.13
CA GLU A 124 -18.99 36.46 22.56
C GLU A 124 -19.46 37.65 23.39
N ARG A 125 -19.60 38.81 22.76
CA ARG A 125 -20.13 40.01 23.43
C ARG A 125 -21.65 40.05 23.25
N ARG A 126 -22.40 39.85 24.34
CA ARG A 126 -23.87 39.92 24.34
C ARG A 126 -24.35 41.37 24.36
N ALA A 127 -25.63 41.56 24.02
CA ALA A 127 -26.27 42.88 24.00
C ALA A 127 -26.28 43.59 25.38
N ASP A 128 -26.18 42.84 26.48
CA ASP A 128 -26.06 43.37 27.85
C ASP A 128 -24.63 43.76 28.23
N GLY A 129 -23.66 43.59 27.32
CA GLY A 129 -22.24 43.87 27.54
C GLY A 129 -21.47 42.73 28.21
N SER A 130 -22.13 41.65 28.61
CA SER A 130 -21.45 40.47 29.18
C SER A 130 -20.65 39.71 28.12
N LEU A 131 -19.53 39.12 28.56
CA LEU A 131 -18.65 38.30 27.72
C LEU A 131 -18.83 36.83 28.07
N HIS A 132 -19.29 36.04 27.10
CA HIS A 132 -19.31 34.59 27.23
C HIS A 132 -18.02 34.00 26.64
N HIS A 133 -17.31 33.21 27.44
CA HIS A 133 -16.01 32.63 27.06
C HIS A 133 -16.16 31.14 26.74
N SER A 134 -15.54 30.71 25.64
CA SER A 134 -15.52 29.30 25.21
C SER A 134 -14.12 28.90 24.75
N MET A 135 -13.68 27.70 25.12
CA MET A 135 -12.33 27.20 24.82
C MET A 135 -12.39 25.98 23.92
N ALA A 136 -11.47 25.93 22.96
CA ALA A 136 -11.24 24.78 22.10
C ALA A 136 -9.73 24.65 21.82
N GLY A 137 -9.28 23.47 21.39
CA GLY A 137 -7.88 23.24 21.03
C GLY A 137 -7.46 21.80 21.29
N SER A 138 -6.28 21.43 20.78
CA SER A 138 -5.72 20.09 20.99
C SER A 138 -5.15 19.88 22.39
N ALA A 139 -4.88 20.95 23.14
CA ALA A 139 -4.24 20.90 24.46
C ALA A 139 -5.15 21.39 25.61
N VAL A 140 -6.40 21.74 25.32
CA VAL A 140 -7.35 22.25 26.32
C VAL A 140 -8.69 21.52 26.24
N PRO A 141 -9.43 21.37 27.36
CA PRO A 141 -10.80 20.88 27.33
C PRO A 141 -11.71 21.80 26.49
N ILE A 142 -12.66 21.19 25.81
CA ILE A 142 -13.71 21.90 25.07
C ILE A 142 -14.74 22.47 26.06
N THR A 143 -15.03 23.76 26.00
CA THR A 143 -16.02 24.43 26.88
C THR A 143 -16.96 25.35 26.12
N GLY A 144 -18.16 25.55 26.68
CA GLY A 144 -19.15 26.51 26.17
C GLY A 144 -19.65 26.14 24.77
N ALA A 145 -19.48 27.07 23.83
CA ALA A 145 -19.91 26.94 22.44
C ALA A 145 -19.00 26.04 21.57
N ALA A 146 -17.89 25.55 22.10
CA ALA A 146 -16.94 24.75 21.33
C ALA A 146 -17.46 23.35 20.95
N ILE A 147 -17.03 22.84 19.80
CA ILE A 147 -17.49 21.58 19.20
C ILE A 147 -16.32 20.59 19.10
N ALA A 148 -16.58 19.33 19.43
CA ALA A 148 -15.66 18.24 19.16
C ALA A 148 -15.57 17.97 17.65
N ALA A 149 -14.47 18.39 17.04
CA ALA A 149 -14.18 18.20 15.62
C ALA A 149 -12.66 17.98 15.41
N ALA A 150 -12.26 17.69 14.17
CA ALA A 150 -10.84 17.47 13.83
C ALA A 150 -9.97 18.74 14.01
N TYR A 151 -10.60 19.90 14.09
CA TYR A 151 -9.99 21.20 14.31
C TYR A 151 -10.92 22.06 15.17
N PRO A 152 -10.41 23.12 15.84
CA PRO A 152 -11.25 23.97 16.69
C PRO A 152 -12.42 24.56 15.92
N ALA A 153 -13.62 24.32 16.46
CA ALA A 153 -14.87 24.80 15.88
C ALA A 153 -15.83 25.23 16.99
N TYR A 154 -16.70 26.20 16.66
CA TYR A 154 -17.63 26.80 17.60
C TYR A 154 -19.03 26.88 17.00
N HIS A 155 -20.03 26.69 17.85
CA HIS A 155 -21.44 26.87 17.55
C HIS A 155 -21.84 28.31 17.86
N LEU A 156 -22.17 29.08 16.84
CA LEU A 156 -22.56 30.48 16.97
C LEU A 156 -24.08 30.60 16.85
N HIS A 157 -24.73 31.08 17.90
CA HIS A 157 -26.16 31.38 17.91
C HIS A 157 -26.38 32.88 17.98
N VAL A 158 -27.16 33.46 17.06
CA VAL A 158 -27.51 34.88 17.07
C VAL A 158 -29.03 35.01 17.13
N ALA A 159 -29.55 35.75 18.12
CA ALA A 159 -30.98 35.89 18.33
C ALA A 159 -31.64 36.66 17.18
N PRO A 160 -32.98 36.61 17.05
CA PRO A 160 -33.70 37.35 16.03
C PRO A 160 -33.39 38.84 16.05
N SER A 161 -33.16 39.44 14.88
CA SER A 161 -32.86 40.87 14.73
C SER A 161 -31.66 41.37 15.56
N GLU A 162 -30.76 40.48 15.96
CA GLU A 162 -29.57 40.82 16.76
C GLU A 162 -28.33 40.97 15.86
N THR A 163 -27.44 41.89 16.23
CA THR A 163 -26.07 41.94 15.72
C THR A 163 -25.12 41.65 16.87
N ARG A 164 -24.27 40.64 16.71
CA ARG A 164 -23.34 40.18 17.75
C ARG A 164 -21.89 40.25 17.29
N GLU A 165 -21.05 40.70 18.21
CA GLU A 165 -19.60 40.84 18.01
C GLU A 165 -18.85 39.68 18.67
N TYR A 166 -17.86 39.16 17.95
CA TYR A 166 -17.06 38.01 18.37
C TYR A 166 -15.58 38.33 18.30
N PHE A 167 -14.85 37.83 19.29
CA PHE A 167 -13.40 37.91 19.36
C PHE A 167 -12.80 36.53 19.53
N ILE A 168 -11.74 36.22 18.79
CA ILE A 168 -10.99 34.97 18.94
C ILE A 168 -9.56 35.31 19.29
N ARG A 169 -9.09 34.79 20.42
CA ARG A 169 -7.67 34.79 20.75
C ARG A 169 -7.06 33.45 20.36
N ILE A 170 -5.99 33.50 19.58
CA ILE A 170 -5.28 32.33 19.08
C ILE A 170 -3.85 32.40 19.58
N ARG A 171 -3.45 31.37 20.34
CA ARG A 171 -2.08 31.20 20.79
C ARG A 171 -1.38 30.16 19.94
N SER A 172 -0.26 30.54 19.34
CA SER A 172 0.56 29.63 18.55
C SER A 172 2.04 29.78 18.82
N SER A 173 2.71 28.63 18.97
CA SER A 173 4.17 28.50 19.04
C SER A 173 4.84 28.34 17.67
N SER A 174 4.07 28.21 16.58
CA SER A 174 4.55 27.99 15.21
C SER A 174 3.90 28.94 14.19
N LEU A 175 4.50 29.06 13.01
CA LEU A 175 3.91 29.84 11.92
C LEU A 175 2.61 29.15 11.47
N ILE A 176 1.49 29.84 11.58
CA ILE A 176 0.17 29.29 11.21
C ILE A 176 -0.37 30.03 10.00
N LEU A 177 -0.89 29.25 9.07
CA LEU A 177 -1.71 29.73 8.00
C LEU A 177 -3.14 29.29 8.32
N LEU A 178 -4.01 30.24 8.63
CA LEU A 178 -5.28 29.93 9.29
C LEU A 178 -6.46 30.21 8.37
N PRO A 179 -7.04 29.17 7.73
CA PRO A 179 -8.29 29.32 7.04
C PRO A 179 -9.40 29.37 8.09
N VAL A 180 -9.93 30.56 8.33
CA VAL A 180 -11.17 30.73 9.09
C VAL A 180 -12.33 30.51 8.11
N THR A 181 -13.33 29.73 8.50
CA THR A 181 -14.55 29.54 7.71
C THR A 181 -15.78 29.62 8.60
N ILE A 182 -16.83 30.27 8.13
CA ILE A 182 -18.16 30.25 8.74
C ILE A 182 -19.10 29.61 7.73
N ALA A 183 -19.90 28.65 8.18
CA ALA A 183 -20.86 27.94 7.34
C ALA A 183 -22.16 27.66 8.10
N SER A 184 -23.23 27.37 7.38
CA SER A 184 -24.46 26.83 7.97
C SER A 184 -24.19 25.46 8.60
N GLU A 185 -25.06 25.03 9.53
CA GLU A 185 -24.92 23.72 10.18
C GLU A 185 -24.88 22.56 9.17
N ALA A 186 -25.75 22.60 8.15
CA ALA A 186 -25.81 21.58 7.11
C ALA A 186 -24.54 21.53 6.26
N ALA A 187 -24.04 22.69 5.82
CA ALA A 187 -22.83 22.77 5.00
C ALA A 187 -21.58 22.33 5.78
N PHE A 188 -21.48 22.73 7.06
CA PHE A 188 -20.42 22.28 7.95
C PHE A 188 -20.45 20.75 8.14
N ALA A 189 -21.62 20.17 8.42
CA ALA A 189 -21.78 18.74 8.61
C ALA A 189 -21.44 17.93 7.34
N GLN A 190 -21.91 18.38 6.17
CA GLN A 190 -21.60 17.76 4.88
C GLN A 190 -20.09 17.77 4.62
N ARG A 191 -19.44 18.93 4.82
CA ARG A 191 -18.00 19.08 4.62
C ARG A 191 -17.20 18.20 5.57
N MET A 192 -17.54 18.21 6.87
CA MET A 192 -16.87 17.38 7.88
C MET A 192 -16.99 15.89 7.53
N THR A 193 -18.16 15.47 7.03
CA THR A 193 -18.40 14.09 6.57
C THR A 193 -17.51 13.75 5.37
N MET A 194 -17.44 14.61 4.36
CA MET A 194 -16.59 14.40 3.17
C MET A 194 -15.11 14.37 3.53
N GLU A 195 -14.62 15.31 4.35
CA GLU A 195 -13.23 15.34 4.78
C GLU A 195 -12.88 14.09 5.60
N THR A 196 -13.74 13.69 6.54
CA THR A 196 -13.55 12.48 7.35
C THR A 196 -13.53 11.22 6.48
N LEU A 197 -14.41 11.12 5.48
CA LEU A 197 -14.44 10.01 4.53
C LEU A 197 -13.14 9.91 3.72
N VAL A 198 -12.66 11.04 3.18
CA VAL A 198 -11.40 11.08 2.42
C VAL A 198 -10.21 10.70 3.30
N TRP A 199 -10.11 11.26 4.51
CA TRP A 199 -9.04 10.92 5.45
C TRP A 199 -9.06 9.44 5.83
N SER A 200 -10.24 8.90 6.12
CA SER A 200 -10.42 7.48 6.48
C SER A 200 -10.01 6.55 5.34
N LEU A 201 -10.32 6.91 4.09
CA LEU A 201 -9.90 6.16 2.90
C LEU A 201 -8.37 6.17 2.74
N ILE A 202 -7.73 7.32 2.91
CA ILE A 202 -6.26 7.46 2.78
C ILE A 202 -5.55 6.68 3.89
N VAL A 203 -5.97 6.82 5.15
CA VAL A 203 -5.40 6.06 6.28
C VAL A 203 -5.63 4.56 6.09
N GLY A 204 -6.84 4.16 5.70
CA GLY A 204 -7.20 2.76 5.43
C GLY A 204 -6.34 2.15 4.33
N ALA A 205 -6.08 2.89 3.24
CA ALA A 205 -5.18 2.44 2.18
C ALA A 205 -3.74 2.24 2.69
N ALA A 206 -3.21 3.18 3.48
CA ALA A 206 -1.87 3.06 4.06
C ALA A 206 -1.74 1.84 4.99
N LEU A 207 -2.75 1.59 5.84
CA LEU A 207 -2.82 0.41 6.71
C LEU A 207 -2.93 -0.89 5.90
N ALA A 208 -3.74 -0.91 4.84
CA ALA A 208 -3.86 -2.07 3.95
C ALA A 208 -2.51 -2.44 3.32
N PHE A 209 -1.72 -1.46 2.88
CA PHE A 209 -0.37 -1.72 2.36
C PHE A 209 0.62 -2.17 3.44
N ALA A 210 0.48 -1.71 4.69
CA ALA A 210 1.25 -2.23 5.81
C ALA A 210 0.93 -3.70 6.09
N ILE A 211 -0.35 -4.07 6.09
CA ILE A 211 -0.81 -5.46 6.28
C ILE A 211 -0.32 -6.35 5.13
N TYR A 212 -0.46 -5.88 3.87
CA TYR A 212 0.06 -6.57 2.70
C TYR A 212 1.57 -6.84 2.83
N ALA A 213 2.35 -5.83 3.23
CA ALA A 213 3.78 -5.96 3.42
C ALA A 213 4.14 -6.90 4.58
N ALA A 214 3.38 -6.88 5.67
CA ALA A 214 3.53 -7.82 6.77
C ALA A 214 3.31 -9.26 6.29
N SER A 215 2.22 -9.52 5.57
CA SER A 215 1.94 -10.83 4.96
C SER A 215 3.08 -11.28 4.05
N MET A 216 3.56 -10.41 3.16
CA MET A 216 4.68 -10.72 2.26
C MET A 216 6.01 -10.93 2.99
N SER A 217 6.23 -10.27 4.13
CA SER A 217 7.47 -10.43 4.93
C SER A 217 7.60 -11.80 5.58
N PHE A 218 6.48 -12.48 5.86
CA PHE A 218 6.48 -13.85 6.38
C PHE A 218 6.71 -14.89 5.27
N THR A 219 6.23 -14.60 4.05
CA THR A 219 6.37 -15.52 2.91
C THR A 219 7.68 -15.36 2.16
N THR A 220 8.28 -14.16 2.21
CA THR A 220 9.45 -13.79 1.43
C THR A 220 10.60 -13.40 2.35
N ALA A 221 11.79 -13.97 2.17
CA ALA A 221 12.99 -13.62 2.94
C ALA A 221 13.57 -12.21 2.65
N ASN A 222 12.88 -11.38 1.87
CA ASN A 222 13.35 -10.06 1.46
C ASN A 222 13.24 -9.03 2.60
N GLY A 223 14.39 -8.52 3.05
CA GLY A 223 14.47 -7.54 4.13
C GLY A 223 13.78 -6.20 3.85
N ALA A 224 13.56 -5.84 2.58
CA ALA A 224 12.88 -4.61 2.21
C ALA A 224 11.45 -4.53 2.74
N PHE A 225 10.72 -5.66 2.80
CA PHE A 225 9.35 -5.67 3.33
C PHE A 225 9.29 -5.32 4.82
N ARG A 226 10.31 -5.69 5.62
CA ARG A 226 10.33 -5.38 7.05
C ARG A 226 10.42 -3.88 7.31
N ILE A 227 11.30 -3.19 6.61
CA ILE A 227 11.43 -1.73 6.72
C ILE A 227 10.22 -1.03 6.10
N TYR A 228 9.67 -1.59 5.02
CA TYR A 228 8.46 -1.07 4.39
C TYR A 228 7.26 -1.06 5.33
N ILE A 229 7.11 -2.06 6.22
CA ILE A 229 6.07 -2.04 7.26
C ILE A 229 6.24 -0.83 8.17
N CYS A 230 7.44 -0.58 8.67
CA CYS A 230 7.73 0.60 9.51
C CYS A 230 7.43 1.90 8.76
N PHE A 231 7.80 1.99 7.48
CA PHE A 231 7.47 3.13 6.63
C PHE A 231 5.95 3.32 6.48
N ALA A 232 5.23 2.28 6.09
CA ALA A 232 3.78 2.33 5.87
C ALA A 232 3.01 2.68 7.16
N LEU A 233 3.39 2.10 8.30
CA LEU A 233 2.81 2.41 9.60
C LEU A 233 3.12 3.85 10.04
N SER A 234 4.35 4.32 9.85
CA SER A 234 4.70 5.71 10.15
C SER A 234 3.90 6.69 9.28
N ALA A 235 3.67 6.37 8.01
CA ALA A 235 2.87 7.18 7.09
C ALA A 235 1.39 7.19 7.49
N ALA A 236 0.81 6.02 7.80
CA ALA A 236 -0.57 5.91 8.28
C ALA A 236 -0.77 6.73 9.57
N LEU A 237 0.17 6.63 10.52
CA LEU A 237 0.11 7.37 11.77
C LEU A 237 0.27 8.88 11.55
N TYR A 238 1.20 9.31 10.70
CA TYR A 238 1.36 10.71 10.32
C TYR A 238 0.07 11.26 9.69
N ILE A 239 -0.55 10.53 8.76
CA ILE A 239 -1.80 10.96 8.09
C ILE A 239 -2.94 11.06 9.10
N LEU A 240 -3.08 10.07 9.99
CA LEU A 240 -4.10 10.06 11.03
C LEU A 240 -3.96 11.25 11.97
N LEU A 241 -2.74 11.54 12.45
CA LEU A 241 -2.48 12.68 13.32
C LEU A 241 -2.59 14.01 12.57
N SER A 242 -2.06 14.12 11.36
CA SER A 242 -2.10 15.37 10.60
C SER A 242 -3.50 15.78 10.16
N SER A 243 -4.42 14.83 10.02
CA SER A 243 -5.82 15.08 9.71
C SER A 243 -6.62 15.69 10.86
N GLY A 244 -6.15 15.57 12.11
CA GLY A 244 -6.93 15.90 13.30
C GLY A 244 -8.01 14.87 13.68
N LEU A 245 -8.17 13.81 12.89
CA LEU A 245 -9.19 12.78 13.13
C LEU A 245 -9.01 12.08 14.49
N MET A 246 -7.77 11.97 14.97
CA MET A 246 -7.50 11.46 16.32
C MET A 246 -8.21 12.28 17.41
N ASN A 247 -8.23 13.62 17.27
CA ASN A 247 -8.92 14.51 18.21
C ASN A 247 -10.44 14.31 18.15
N ALA A 248 -10.98 14.04 16.96
CA ALA A 248 -12.40 13.75 16.78
C ALA A 248 -12.80 12.37 17.34
N LEU A 249 -11.93 11.36 17.26
CA LEU A 249 -12.22 9.99 17.69
C LEU A 249 -12.04 9.76 19.19
N LEU A 250 -10.96 10.28 19.78
CA LEU A 250 -10.62 10.06 21.19
C LEU A 250 -11.13 11.16 22.13
N GLY A 251 -11.70 12.24 21.58
CA GLY A 251 -12.04 13.44 22.33
C GLY A 251 -10.82 14.11 22.97
N THR A 252 -11.04 15.04 23.91
CA THR A 252 -9.97 15.78 24.60
C THR A 252 -9.31 15.02 25.75
N HIS A 253 -9.56 13.72 25.89
CA HIS A 253 -9.09 12.95 27.06
C HIS A 253 -7.59 12.62 27.03
N VAL A 254 -6.93 12.79 25.88
CA VAL A 254 -5.50 12.52 25.73
C VAL A 254 -4.76 13.82 25.45
N HIS A 255 -4.14 14.40 26.48
CA HIS A 255 -3.39 15.66 26.38
C HIS A 255 -1.93 15.38 25.99
N PHE A 256 -1.63 15.30 24.70
CA PHE A 256 -0.25 15.35 24.19
C PHE A 256 -0.02 16.59 23.32
N ASN A 257 1.23 17.05 23.23
CA ASN A 257 1.59 18.16 22.33
C ASN A 257 1.43 17.69 20.87
N PHE A 258 0.26 17.94 20.31
CA PHE A 258 -0.18 17.41 19.03
C PHE A 258 0.75 17.84 17.88
N ALA A 259 1.18 19.10 17.87
CA ALA A 259 2.13 19.62 16.88
C ALA A 259 3.47 18.85 16.91
N ARG A 260 4.07 18.66 18.10
CA ARG A 260 5.32 17.90 18.24
C ARG A 260 5.15 16.44 17.83
N THR A 261 4.03 15.79 18.17
CA THR A 261 3.78 14.40 17.77
C THR A 261 3.61 14.27 16.25
N VAL A 262 3.01 15.24 15.59
CA VAL A 262 2.89 15.26 14.12
C VAL A 262 4.24 15.47 13.46
N PHE A 263 5.06 16.39 13.98
CA PHE A 263 6.44 16.58 13.49
C PHE A 263 7.31 15.34 13.70
N PHE A 264 7.16 14.67 14.85
CA PHE A 264 7.81 13.39 15.15
C PHE A 264 7.45 12.34 14.10
N THR A 265 6.16 12.13 13.87
CA THR A 265 5.71 11.09 12.94
C THR A 265 6.11 11.41 11.50
N GLN A 266 6.07 12.68 11.09
CA GLN A 266 6.60 13.10 9.79
C GLN A 266 8.09 12.79 9.64
N ALA A 267 8.90 13.02 10.68
CA ALA A 267 10.31 12.67 10.65
C ALA A 267 10.54 11.14 10.59
N MET A 268 9.72 10.35 11.27
CA MET A 268 9.77 8.88 11.15
C MET A 268 9.45 8.40 9.74
N VAL A 269 8.47 9.02 9.06
CA VAL A 269 8.17 8.74 7.65
C VAL A 269 9.39 8.98 6.77
N MET A 270 10.10 10.09 6.99
CA MET A 270 11.33 10.39 6.26
C MET A 270 12.46 9.39 6.57
N ALA A 271 12.64 9.03 7.84
CA ALA A 271 13.66 8.07 8.27
C ALA A 271 13.44 6.69 7.64
N PHE A 272 12.26 6.09 7.87
CA PHE A 272 11.95 4.75 7.35
C PHE A 272 11.81 4.73 5.84
N GLY A 273 11.29 5.81 5.23
CA GLY A 273 11.25 5.97 3.78
C GLY A 273 12.63 5.98 3.14
N THR A 274 13.57 6.71 3.73
CA THR A 274 14.97 6.78 3.26
C THR A 274 15.67 5.43 3.46
N MET A 275 15.53 4.81 4.64
CA MET A 275 16.07 3.46 4.90
C MET A 275 15.49 2.41 3.95
N PHE A 276 14.20 2.51 3.64
CA PHE A 276 13.56 1.64 2.66
C PHE A 276 14.22 1.77 1.29
N ILE A 277 14.44 3.00 0.79
CA ILE A 277 15.13 3.23 -0.48
C ILE A 277 16.54 2.61 -0.46
N MET A 278 17.28 2.79 0.63
CA MET A 278 18.64 2.27 0.78
C MET A 278 18.71 0.76 0.62
N VAL A 279 17.77 0.03 1.24
CA VAL A 279 17.68 -1.44 1.13
C VAL A 279 17.06 -1.87 -0.21
N PHE A 280 16.03 -1.18 -0.68
CA PHE A 280 15.35 -1.48 -1.95
C PHE A 280 16.29 -1.39 -3.16
N LEU A 281 17.21 -0.42 -3.17
CA LEU A 281 18.17 -0.23 -4.25
C LEU A 281 19.53 -0.90 -3.99
N ASP A 282 19.70 -1.65 -2.90
CA ASP A 282 21.00 -2.22 -2.48
C ASP A 282 22.12 -1.17 -2.57
N MET A 283 21.85 0.04 -2.03
CA MET A 283 22.68 1.23 -2.25
C MET A 283 24.11 1.07 -1.74
N GLU A 284 24.32 0.22 -0.72
CA GLU A 284 25.65 -0.06 -0.18
C GLU A 284 26.60 -0.59 -1.27
N LYS A 285 26.09 -1.42 -2.19
CA LYS A 285 26.87 -1.98 -3.30
C LYS A 285 26.80 -1.10 -4.55
N GLN A 286 25.62 -0.62 -4.90
CA GLN A 286 25.41 0.09 -6.17
C GLN A 286 25.82 1.57 -6.14
N ALA A 287 25.76 2.23 -4.97
CA ALA A 287 25.99 3.67 -4.84
C ALA A 287 26.54 4.08 -3.45
N PRO A 288 27.74 3.63 -3.04
CA PRO A 288 28.25 3.77 -1.67
C PRO A 288 28.43 5.21 -1.20
N ARG A 289 28.70 6.16 -2.11
CA ARG A 289 28.78 7.60 -1.76
C ARG A 289 27.42 8.17 -1.39
N LEU A 290 26.38 7.87 -2.18
CA LEU A 290 25.01 8.31 -1.91
C LEU A 290 24.42 7.59 -0.71
N TYR A 291 24.80 6.34 -0.47
CA TYR A 291 24.42 5.59 0.74
C TYR A 291 24.76 6.34 2.02
N ARG A 292 25.98 6.91 2.14
CA ARG A 292 26.38 7.70 3.32
C ARG A 292 25.55 8.96 3.51
N ILE A 293 25.19 9.64 2.42
CA ILE A 293 24.35 10.84 2.45
C ILE A 293 22.93 10.49 2.90
N PHE A 294 22.35 9.42 2.35
CA PHE A 294 21.01 8.94 2.72
C PHE A 294 20.98 8.46 4.17
N TYR A 295 22.03 7.77 4.62
CA TYR A 295 22.18 7.38 6.02
C TYR A 295 22.19 8.59 6.95
N LEU A 296 22.94 9.66 6.60
CA LEU A 296 22.95 10.90 7.38
C LEU A 296 21.56 11.55 7.45
N ILE A 297 20.81 11.59 6.35
CA ILE A 297 19.44 12.12 6.33
C ILE A 297 18.53 11.28 7.24
N ALA A 298 18.57 9.96 7.11
CA ALA A 298 17.80 9.05 7.95
C ALA A 298 18.16 9.23 9.44
N PHE A 299 19.45 9.36 9.75
CA PHE A 299 19.93 9.62 11.11
C PHE A 299 19.41 10.95 11.67
N ILE A 300 19.49 12.05 10.89
CA ILE A 300 18.95 13.36 11.30
C ILE A 300 17.43 13.29 11.49
N SER A 301 16.72 12.55 10.64
CA SER A 301 15.28 12.31 10.81
C SER A 301 14.95 11.52 12.09
N VAL A 302 15.76 10.52 12.44
CA VAL A 302 15.61 9.82 13.74
C VAL A 302 15.93 10.75 14.92
N LEU A 303 16.97 11.58 14.80
CA LEU A 303 17.34 12.58 15.81
C LEU A 303 16.20 13.59 16.03
N THR A 304 15.52 13.99 14.95
CA THR A 304 14.30 14.81 15.02
C THR A 304 13.22 14.11 15.86
N GLY A 305 13.13 12.78 15.76
CA GLY A 305 12.20 11.99 16.55
C GLY A 305 12.46 12.06 18.07
N ILE A 306 13.71 12.03 18.49
CA ILE A 306 14.07 12.16 19.92
C ILE A 306 14.21 13.61 20.39
N SER A 307 13.93 14.58 19.53
CA SER A 307 14.17 16.01 19.81
C SER A 307 13.32 16.57 20.95
N PHE A 308 12.27 15.88 21.39
CA PHE A 308 11.55 16.25 22.60
C PHE A 308 12.42 16.17 23.87
N LEU A 309 13.51 15.39 23.84
CA LEU A 309 14.51 15.31 24.91
C LEU A 309 15.63 16.36 24.78
N LEU A 310 15.64 17.11 23.67
CA LEU A 310 16.70 18.05 23.32
C LEU A 310 16.20 19.50 23.43
N PRO A 311 17.11 20.49 23.53
CA PRO A 311 16.77 21.90 23.37
C PRO A 311 15.90 22.17 22.14
N ALA A 312 14.88 23.03 22.28
CA ALA A 312 13.87 23.28 21.25
C ALA A 312 14.46 23.70 19.89
N TRP A 313 15.58 24.44 19.89
CA TRP A 313 16.25 24.86 18.67
C TRP A 313 16.86 23.70 17.87
N ILE A 314 17.33 22.63 18.55
CA ILE A 314 17.85 21.41 17.89
C ILE A 314 16.71 20.66 17.21
N GLY A 315 15.56 20.53 17.89
CA GLY A 315 14.37 19.93 17.30
C GLY A 315 13.87 20.68 16.07
N GLN A 316 13.86 22.01 16.13
CA GLN A 316 13.43 22.83 15.00
C GLN A 316 14.41 22.75 13.82
N LEU A 317 15.72 22.81 14.07
CA LEU A 317 16.74 22.68 13.02
C LEU A 317 16.70 21.30 12.36
N SER A 318 16.64 20.23 13.16
CA SER A 318 16.56 18.86 12.64
C SER A 318 15.28 18.62 11.84
N PHE A 319 14.13 19.18 12.25
CA PHE A 319 12.87 19.13 11.51
C PHE A 319 12.96 19.81 10.13
N VAL A 320 13.55 21.01 10.06
CA VAL A 320 13.73 21.73 8.79
C VAL A 320 14.64 20.95 7.85
N ILE A 321 15.70 20.35 8.37
CA ILE A 321 16.59 19.49 7.56
C ILE A 321 15.84 18.25 7.09
N ALA A 322 15.15 17.53 7.99
CA ALA A 322 14.46 16.28 7.67
C ALA A 322 13.30 16.47 6.69
N THR A 323 12.52 17.54 6.81
CA THR A 323 11.29 17.75 6.02
C THR A 323 11.44 18.73 4.87
N GLY A 324 12.44 19.60 4.89
CA GLY A 324 12.75 20.54 3.82
C GLY A 324 13.87 20.02 2.92
N LEU A 325 15.10 19.96 3.45
CA LEU A 325 16.28 19.59 2.66
C LEU A 325 16.32 18.09 2.32
N GLY A 326 15.90 17.23 3.23
CA GLY A 326 15.92 15.77 3.10
C GLY A 326 15.24 15.27 1.82
N PRO A 327 13.96 15.61 1.57
CA PRO A 327 13.25 15.18 0.36
C PRO A 327 13.93 15.64 -0.93
N ILE A 328 14.51 16.85 -0.95
CA ILE A 328 15.25 17.38 -2.10
C ILE A 328 16.47 16.51 -2.37
N VAL A 329 17.27 16.22 -1.34
CA VAL A 329 18.48 15.41 -1.48
C VAL A 329 18.15 13.97 -1.87
N VAL A 330 17.09 13.38 -1.31
CA VAL A 330 16.64 12.03 -1.65
C VAL A 330 16.22 11.96 -3.12
N VAL A 331 15.35 12.87 -3.59
CA VAL A 331 14.91 12.86 -4.99
C VAL A 331 16.05 13.18 -5.95
N ALA A 332 16.95 14.12 -5.62
CA ALA A 332 18.14 14.40 -6.42
C ALA A 332 19.06 13.17 -6.52
N GLY A 333 19.29 12.47 -5.40
CA GLY A 333 20.06 11.22 -5.37
C GLY A 333 19.41 10.12 -6.20
N LEU A 334 18.09 9.96 -6.12
CA LEU A 334 17.32 9.03 -6.95
C LEU A 334 17.43 9.37 -8.45
N ALA A 335 17.38 10.65 -8.81
CA ALA A 335 17.55 11.10 -10.19
C ALA A 335 18.95 10.79 -10.73
N LEU A 336 20.00 11.05 -9.94
CA LEU A 336 21.38 10.69 -10.30
C LEU A 336 21.55 9.18 -10.48
N MET A 337 21.02 8.37 -9.56
CA MET A 337 21.06 6.91 -9.67
C MET A 337 20.28 6.40 -10.89
N SER A 338 19.13 7.00 -11.19
CA SER A 338 18.35 6.67 -12.38
C SER A 338 19.11 7.03 -13.67
N ALA A 339 19.85 8.14 -13.70
CA ALA A 339 20.67 8.54 -14.85
C ALA A 339 21.88 7.60 -15.03
N SER A 340 22.45 7.11 -13.94
CA SER A 340 23.57 6.16 -13.92
C SER A 340 23.17 4.70 -14.18
N GLY A 341 21.88 4.40 -14.39
CA GLY A 341 21.41 3.05 -14.72
C GLY A 341 21.22 2.09 -13.54
N VAL A 342 21.16 2.59 -12.29
CA VAL A 342 20.91 1.78 -11.09
C VAL A 342 19.54 1.11 -11.17
N SER A 343 19.49 -0.21 -10.96
CA SER A 343 18.25 -0.98 -11.06
C SER A 343 17.25 -0.53 -9.98
N GLY A 344 15.99 -0.34 -10.37
CA GLY A 344 14.93 0.12 -9.47
C GLY A 344 14.93 1.63 -9.15
N ALA A 345 16.01 2.37 -9.44
CA ALA A 345 16.12 3.79 -9.07
C ALA A 345 15.07 4.66 -9.77
N ARG A 346 14.75 4.37 -11.04
CA ARG A 346 13.68 5.04 -11.78
C ARG A 346 12.31 4.84 -11.12
N SER A 347 12.02 3.62 -10.67
CA SER A 347 10.75 3.32 -9.99
C SER A 347 10.67 4.05 -8.65
N ALA A 348 11.76 4.05 -7.87
CA ALA A 348 11.83 4.83 -6.64
C ALA A 348 11.66 6.33 -6.91
N LEU A 349 12.28 6.89 -7.95
CA LEU A 349 12.12 8.30 -8.33
C LEU A 349 10.66 8.64 -8.65
N VAL A 350 9.97 7.81 -9.43
CA VAL A 350 8.55 7.99 -9.77
C VAL A 350 7.69 7.97 -8.50
N ALA A 351 7.99 7.08 -7.55
CA ALA A 351 7.25 6.98 -6.30
C ALA A 351 7.39 8.24 -5.44
N TRP A 352 8.61 8.78 -5.32
CA TRP A 352 8.93 9.84 -4.36
C TRP A 352 8.80 11.26 -4.90
N LEU A 353 8.79 11.45 -6.23
CA LEU A 353 8.65 12.78 -6.85
C LEU A 353 7.36 13.52 -6.44
N PRO A 354 6.18 12.89 -6.38
CA PRO A 354 4.96 13.55 -5.89
C PRO A 354 5.09 14.07 -4.45
N CYS A 355 5.79 13.35 -3.58
CA CYS A 355 6.03 13.79 -2.20
C CYS A 355 6.86 15.08 -2.18
N LEU A 356 7.94 15.15 -2.96
CA LEU A 356 8.74 16.37 -3.06
C LEU A 356 7.93 17.55 -3.61
N LEU A 357 7.14 17.33 -4.66
CA LEU A 357 6.32 18.39 -5.25
C LEU A 357 5.26 18.89 -4.26
N ALA A 358 4.61 18.00 -3.50
CA ALA A 358 3.67 18.36 -2.45
C ALA A 358 4.37 19.15 -1.33
N THR A 359 5.55 18.72 -0.88
CA THR A 359 6.35 19.44 0.11
C THR A 359 6.74 20.83 -0.38
N LEU A 360 7.24 20.95 -1.62
CA LEU A 360 7.60 22.24 -2.20
C LEU A 360 6.38 23.17 -2.30
N TRP A 361 5.22 22.66 -2.69
CA TRP A 361 3.97 23.42 -2.73
C TRP A 361 3.59 23.99 -1.36
N ILE A 362 3.69 23.18 -0.30
CA ILE A 362 3.42 23.60 1.08
C ILE A 362 4.42 24.67 1.55
N TYR A 363 5.70 24.52 1.24
CA TYR A 363 6.71 25.54 1.57
C TYR A 363 6.53 26.84 0.78
N LEU A 364 6.20 26.77 -0.51
CA LEU A 364 5.88 27.96 -1.30
C LEU A 364 4.64 28.69 -0.73
N ARG A 365 3.69 27.94 -0.15
CA ARG A 365 2.53 28.53 0.51
C ARG A 365 2.91 29.31 1.77
N ILE A 366 3.91 28.86 2.52
CA ILE A 366 4.47 29.58 3.68
C ILE A 366 5.07 30.94 3.27
N PHE A 367 5.52 31.10 2.04
CA PHE A 367 6.01 32.38 1.51
C PHE A 367 4.95 33.17 0.72
N ASP A 368 3.67 32.80 0.86
CA ASP A 368 2.53 33.40 0.17
C ASP A 368 2.66 33.44 -1.37
N VAL A 369 3.41 32.48 -1.94
CA VAL A 369 3.61 32.36 -3.39
C VAL A 369 2.42 31.65 -4.06
N THR A 370 1.84 30.65 -3.40
CA THR A 370 0.70 29.87 -3.90
C THR A 370 -0.59 30.22 -3.15
N PRO A 371 -1.78 30.13 -3.78
CA PRO A 371 -3.05 30.41 -3.11
C PRO A 371 -3.45 29.31 -2.12
N TYR A 372 -4.34 29.63 -1.18
CA TYR A 372 -5.03 28.61 -0.38
C TYR A 372 -6.08 27.90 -1.24
N LEU A 373 -5.91 26.59 -1.43
CA LEU A 373 -6.92 25.71 -1.98
C LEU A 373 -7.32 24.70 -0.90
N PRO A 374 -8.62 24.36 -0.74
CA PRO A 374 -9.05 23.34 0.21
C PRO A 374 -8.31 22.00 0.05
N ILE A 375 -7.92 21.66 -1.18
CA ILE A 375 -7.18 20.43 -1.50
C ILE A 375 -5.76 20.40 -0.95
N ASN A 376 -5.17 21.53 -0.57
CA ASN A 376 -3.77 21.62 -0.12
C ASN A 376 -3.46 20.68 1.05
N HIS A 377 -4.44 20.45 1.93
CA HIS A 377 -4.29 19.58 3.10
C HIS A 377 -4.15 18.10 2.73
N PHE A 378 -4.63 17.70 1.54
CA PHE A 378 -4.56 16.32 1.07
C PHE A 378 -3.33 16.02 0.22
N LEU A 379 -2.57 17.03 -0.25
CA LEU A 379 -1.50 16.84 -1.24
C LEU A 379 -0.42 15.85 -0.78
N LEU A 380 0.15 16.07 0.41
CA LEU A 380 1.21 15.22 0.93
C LEU A 380 0.71 13.82 1.35
N PRO A 381 -0.43 13.68 2.06
CA PRO A 381 -1.06 12.37 2.31
C PRO A 381 -1.38 11.57 1.05
N LEU A 382 -1.92 12.20 0.01
CA LEU A 382 -2.18 11.55 -1.28
C LEU A 382 -0.87 11.13 -1.95
N ALA A 383 0.18 11.94 -1.86
CA ALA A 383 1.50 11.57 -2.36
C ALA A 383 2.08 10.35 -1.61
N PHE A 384 1.90 10.25 -0.29
CA PHE A 384 2.29 9.05 0.47
C PHE A 384 1.45 7.84 0.11
N ALA A 385 0.12 7.97 -0.01
CA ALA A 385 -0.74 6.87 -0.46
C ALA A 385 -0.35 6.36 -1.85
N PHE A 386 -0.04 7.26 -2.79
CA PHE A 386 0.49 6.91 -4.10
C PHE A 386 1.84 6.19 -3.99
N THR A 387 2.77 6.72 -3.19
CA THR A 387 4.10 6.14 -2.95
C THR A 387 3.98 4.70 -2.46
N LEU A 388 3.12 4.46 -1.47
CA LEU A 388 2.87 3.13 -0.91
C LEU A 388 2.25 2.20 -1.96
N ALA A 389 1.18 2.63 -2.63
CA ALA A 389 0.52 1.81 -3.66
C ALA A 389 1.47 1.41 -4.79
N TYR A 390 2.24 2.38 -5.28
CA TYR A 390 3.19 2.17 -6.36
C TYR A 390 4.33 1.23 -5.95
N LEU A 391 4.95 1.47 -4.78
CA LEU A 391 6.04 0.62 -4.29
C LEU A 391 5.56 -0.80 -3.96
N SER A 392 4.36 -0.97 -3.39
CA SER A 392 3.75 -2.28 -3.19
C SER A 392 3.55 -3.03 -4.51
N ALA A 393 3.11 -2.34 -5.58
CA ALA A 393 2.97 -2.95 -6.90
C ALA A 393 4.33 -3.36 -7.50
N VAL A 394 5.36 -2.53 -7.35
CA VAL A 394 6.72 -2.81 -7.83
C VAL A 394 7.35 -3.98 -7.06
N LEU A 395 7.29 -3.97 -5.73
CA LEU A 395 7.78 -5.06 -4.88
C LEU A 395 7.05 -6.38 -5.20
N GLY A 396 5.71 -6.34 -5.31
CA GLY A 396 4.93 -7.52 -5.70
C GLY A 396 5.29 -8.03 -7.10
N GLY A 397 5.63 -7.13 -8.02
CA GLY A 397 6.15 -7.50 -9.35
C GLY A 397 7.51 -8.20 -9.28
N GLN A 398 8.43 -7.68 -8.47
CA GLN A 398 9.77 -8.28 -8.27
C GLN A 398 9.67 -9.67 -7.64
N VAL A 399 8.81 -9.85 -6.63
CA VAL A 399 8.58 -11.15 -6.00
C VAL A 399 8.03 -12.15 -7.02
N ARG A 400 6.97 -11.78 -7.76
CA ARG A 400 6.41 -12.66 -8.79
C ARG A 400 7.42 -13.06 -9.85
N GLN A 401 8.27 -12.12 -10.27
CA GLN A 401 9.30 -12.40 -11.25
C GLN A 401 10.38 -13.33 -10.68
N ALA A 402 10.84 -13.09 -9.45
CA ALA A 402 11.79 -13.98 -8.78
C ALA A 402 11.22 -15.39 -8.58
N GLU A 403 9.94 -15.50 -8.21
CA GLU A 403 9.24 -16.77 -8.10
C GLU A 403 9.14 -17.50 -9.44
N PHE A 404 8.82 -16.77 -10.51
CA PHE A 404 8.80 -17.31 -11.87
C PHE A 404 10.17 -17.92 -12.23
N TRP A 405 11.24 -17.12 -12.16
CA TRP A 405 12.60 -17.61 -12.48
C TRP A 405 13.03 -18.79 -11.62
N ALA A 406 12.68 -18.79 -10.33
CA ALA A 406 13.03 -19.88 -9.43
C ALA A 406 12.18 -21.15 -9.62
N ASN A 407 11.06 -21.07 -10.36
CA ASN A 407 10.17 -22.21 -10.67
C ASN A 407 10.27 -22.67 -12.14
N THR A 408 11.10 -22.02 -12.94
CA THR A 408 11.29 -22.32 -14.36
C THR A 408 12.69 -22.85 -14.60
N ASP A 409 12.82 -23.84 -15.48
CA ASP A 409 14.10 -24.31 -15.99
C ASP A 409 14.66 -23.26 -16.97
N ALA A 410 15.82 -22.69 -16.67
CA ALA A 410 16.36 -21.55 -17.42
C ALA A 410 16.67 -21.87 -18.89
N MET A 411 16.95 -23.14 -19.19
CA MET A 411 17.30 -23.61 -20.54
C MET A 411 16.05 -23.84 -21.39
N THR A 412 15.10 -24.62 -20.90
CA THR A 412 13.92 -25.02 -21.68
C THR A 412 12.74 -24.07 -21.51
N GLY A 413 12.70 -23.27 -20.45
CA GLY A 413 11.56 -22.43 -20.07
C GLY A 413 10.35 -23.22 -19.56
N LEU A 414 10.50 -24.52 -19.25
CA LEU A 414 9.47 -25.37 -18.66
C LEU A 414 9.45 -25.22 -17.14
N GLY A 415 8.46 -25.80 -16.44
CA GLY A 415 8.52 -25.90 -14.99
C GLY A 415 9.75 -26.70 -14.55
N ASN A 416 10.41 -26.31 -13.47
CA ASN A 416 11.54 -27.08 -12.95
C ASN A 416 11.09 -28.10 -11.89
N ARG A 417 12.02 -28.96 -11.47
CA ARG A 417 11.80 -29.92 -10.37
C ARG A 417 11.22 -29.28 -9.10
N ARG A 418 11.68 -28.08 -8.74
CA ARG A 418 11.20 -27.36 -7.55
C ARG A 418 9.71 -27.01 -7.65
N LEU A 419 9.25 -26.58 -8.83
CA LEU A 419 7.82 -26.30 -9.06
C LEU A 419 7.00 -27.58 -8.98
N LEU A 420 7.50 -28.69 -9.55
CA LEU A 420 6.86 -29.99 -9.44
C LEU A 420 6.71 -30.42 -7.98
N ASP A 421 7.79 -30.38 -7.19
CA ASP A 421 7.74 -30.81 -5.79
C ASP A 421 6.73 -29.98 -4.98
N ARG A 422 6.64 -28.66 -5.23
CA ARG A 422 5.61 -27.79 -4.61
C ARG A 422 4.20 -28.21 -4.99
N ILE A 423 3.96 -28.55 -6.26
CA ILE A 423 2.65 -29.04 -6.71
C ILE A 423 2.32 -30.37 -6.03
N CYS A 424 3.30 -31.28 -5.93
CA CYS A 424 3.12 -32.56 -5.24
C CYS A 424 2.69 -32.35 -3.78
N ASP A 425 3.35 -31.45 -3.06
CA ASP A 425 3.00 -31.14 -1.67
C ASP A 425 1.58 -30.58 -1.52
N LEU A 426 1.15 -29.72 -2.43
CA LEU A 426 -0.19 -29.13 -2.41
C LEU A 426 -1.29 -30.15 -2.71
N GLU A 427 -1.12 -30.93 -3.79
CA GLU A 427 -2.10 -31.94 -4.22
C GLU A 427 -2.24 -33.06 -3.19
N ASN A 428 -1.13 -33.47 -2.55
CA ASN A 428 -1.17 -34.48 -1.48
C ASN A 428 -1.88 -33.97 -0.20
N ARG A 429 -1.89 -32.66 0.07
CA ARG A 429 -2.51 -32.09 1.28
C ARG A 429 -3.98 -31.74 1.10
N GLN A 430 -4.37 -31.25 -0.08
CA GLN A 430 -5.70 -30.70 -0.30
C GLN A 430 -6.64 -31.70 -0.99
N THR A 431 -6.17 -32.89 -1.39
CA THR A 431 -6.93 -33.83 -2.24
C THR A 431 -7.61 -33.10 -3.40
N SER A 432 -6.90 -32.13 -3.99
CA SER A 432 -7.33 -31.52 -5.23
C SER A 432 -7.26 -32.59 -6.30
N GLU A 433 -8.33 -32.77 -7.06
CA GLU A 433 -8.32 -33.64 -8.25
C GLU A 433 -8.04 -32.80 -9.50
N ARG A 434 -7.21 -31.75 -9.36
CA ARG A 434 -6.87 -30.86 -10.47
C ARG A 434 -6.21 -31.65 -11.59
N TYR A 435 -5.28 -32.53 -11.25
CA TYR A 435 -4.56 -33.36 -12.22
C TYR A 435 -5.08 -34.79 -12.24
N ALA A 436 -5.49 -35.25 -13.42
CA ALA A 436 -6.03 -36.59 -13.62
C ALA A 436 -4.98 -37.57 -14.18
N THR A 437 -3.84 -37.07 -14.66
CA THR A 437 -2.84 -37.87 -15.38
C THR A 437 -1.42 -37.40 -15.11
N ALA A 438 -0.48 -38.34 -15.15
CA ALA A 438 0.95 -38.09 -15.20
C ALA A 438 1.55 -38.77 -16.44
N VAL A 439 2.39 -38.05 -17.18
CA VAL A 439 3.17 -38.56 -18.31
C VAL A 439 4.64 -38.35 -18.01
N ALA A 440 5.36 -39.43 -17.70
CA ALA A 440 6.81 -39.43 -17.51
C ALA A 440 7.49 -39.70 -18.86
N ILE A 441 8.48 -38.89 -19.21
CA ILE A 441 9.17 -38.92 -20.50
C ILE A 441 10.66 -38.85 -20.26
N ASP A 442 11.41 -39.63 -21.02
CA ASP A 442 12.88 -39.57 -21.01
C ASP A 442 13.43 -39.71 -22.43
N LEU A 443 14.48 -38.96 -22.73
CA LEU A 443 15.09 -38.95 -24.05
C LEU A 443 16.02 -40.17 -24.24
N ASP A 444 15.75 -40.95 -25.27
CA ASP A 444 16.52 -42.14 -25.57
C ASP A 444 17.85 -41.78 -26.23
N ASN A 445 18.95 -42.33 -25.71
CA ASN A 445 20.32 -42.11 -26.22
C ASN A 445 20.77 -40.64 -26.21
N PHE A 446 20.31 -39.84 -25.24
CA PHE A 446 20.73 -38.44 -25.11
C PHE A 446 22.22 -38.28 -24.75
N LYS A 447 22.76 -39.12 -23.86
CA LYS A 447 24.18 -39.05 -23.45
C LYS A 447 25.18 -39.16 -24.63
N PRO A 448 25.04 -40.12 -25.56
CA PRO A 448 25.85 -40.16 -26.78
C PRO A 448 25.86 -38.87 -27.60
N VAL A 449 24.78 -38.07 -27.59
CA VAL A 449 24.74 -36.77 -28.28
C VAL A 449 25.72 -35.80 -27.62
N ASN A 450 25.72 -35.70 -26.29
CA ASN A 450 26.69 -34.87 -25.56
C ASN A 450 28.13 -35.34 -25.79
N ASP A 451 28.34 -36.66 -25.76
CA ASP A 451 29.67 -37.25 -25.92
C ASP A 451 30.22 -37.05 -27.34
N THR A 452 29.35 -36.98 -28.36
CA THR A 452 29.75 -36.88 -29.78
C THR A 452 29.79 -35.43 -30.30
N PHE A 453 28.79 -34.62 -29.94
CA PHE A 453 28.57 -33.28 -30.50
C PHE A 453 28.75 -32.16 -29.47
N GLY A 454 29.10 -32.50 -28.23
CA GLY A 454 29.30 -31.57 -27.13
C GLY A 454 28.01 -31.11 -26.46
N HIS A 455 28.16 -30.48 -25.29
CA HIS A 455 27.03 -30.05 -24.46
C HIS A 455 26.12 -29.02 -25.14
N ALA A 456 26.66 -28.13 -25.99
CA ALA A 456 25.84 -27.15 -26.71
C ALA A 456 24.82 -27.81 -27.66
N ALA A 457 25.19 -28.94 -28.28
CA ALA A 457 24.27 -29.73 -29.09
C ALA A 457 23.20 -30.42 -28.25
N GLY A 458 23.56 -30.94 -27.07
CA GLY A 458 22.61 -31.48 -26.11
C GLY A 458 21.61 -30.45 -25.61
N ASP A 459 22.08 -29.23 -25.30
CA ASP A 459 21.22 -28.11 -24.89
C ASP A 459 20.23 -27.75 -26.00
N ALA A 460 20.68 -27.70 -27.26
CA ALA A 460 19.81 -27.45 -28.42
C ALA A 460 18.74 -28.55 -28.58
N VAL A 461 19.10 -29.82 -28.36
CA VAL A 461 18.15 -30.94 -28.35
C VAL A 461 17.11 -30.76 -27.25
N LEU A 462 17.51 -30.40 -26.03
CA LEU A 462 16.60 -30.21 -24.91
C LEU A 462 15.61 -29.07 -25.16
N VAL A 463 16.07 -27.96 -25.74
CA VAL A 463 15.21 -26.84 -26.15
C VAL A 463 14.21 -27.30 -27.22
N ALA A 464 14.67 -28.01 -28.25
CA ALA A 464 13.79 -28.52 -29.31
C ALA A 464 12.75 -29.52 -28.78
N MET A 465 13.13 -30.39 -27.83
CA MET A 465 12.19 -31.31 -27.18
C MET A 465 11.16 -30.57 -26.34
N ALA A 466 11.58 -29.54 -25.60
CA ALA A 466 10.66 -28.70 -24.84
C ALA A 466 9.62 -27.99 -25.73
N GLU A 467 10.02 -27.52 -26.91
CA GLU A 467 9.10 -26.94 -27.89
C GLU A 467 8.10 -27.97 -28.43
N LYS A 468 8.58 -29.17 -28.79
CA LYS A 468 7.71 -30.28 -29.22
C LYS A 468 6.72 -30.66 -28.11
N LEU A 469 7.19 -30.76 -26.87
CA LEU A 469 6.32 -31.01 -25.71
C LEU A 469 5.25 -29.92 -25.55
N ARG A 470 5.61 -28.63 -25.66
CA ARG A 470 4.63 -27.53 -25.62
C ARG A 470 3.61 -27.62 -26.75
N ALA A 471 4.03 -27.98 -27.96
CA ALA A 471 3.13 -28.09 -29.10
C ALA A 471 2.07 -29.19 -28.92
N HIS A 472 2.44 -30.32 -28.31
CA HIS A 472 1.54 -31.47 -28.14
C HIS A 472 0.75 -31.45 -26.82
N PHE A 473 1.33 -30.92 -25.75
CA PHE A 473 0.75 -30.99 -24.41
C PHE A 473 0.38 -29.61 -23.82
N GLY A 474 0.80 -28.51 -24.45
CA GLY A 474 0.49 -27.15 -24.00
C GLY A 474 -1.01 -26.90 -23.93
N GLY A 475 -1.46 -26.31 -22.82
CA GLY A 475 -2.89 -26.06 -22.55
C GLY A 475 -3.68 -27.29 -22.09
N ARG A 476 -3.08 -28.49 -22.09
CA ARG A 476 -3.68 -29.74 -21.60
C ARG A 476 -3.05 -30.26 -20.30
N GLY A 477 -1.88 -29.72 -19.95
CA GLY A 477 -1.14 -30.05 -18.75
C GLY A 477 -0.01 -29.05 -18.47
N ASP A 478 0.53 -29.15 -17.27
CA ASP A 478 1.73 -28.42 -16.86
C ASP A 478 2.95 -29.32 -17.16
N ILE A 479 3.95 -28.76 -17.84
CA ILE A 479 5.10 -29.49 -18.37
C ILE A 479 6.34 -29.11 -17.56
N PHE A 480 7.07 -30.12 -17.09
CA PHE A 480 8.24 -29.97 -16.24
C PHE A 480 9.46 -30.64 -16.86
N ARG A 481 10.63 -30.03 -16.68
CA ARG A 481 11.92 -30.72 -16.77
C ARG A 481 12.37 -31.09 -15.37
N VAL A 482 12.45 -32.38 -15.09
CA VAL A 482 12.68 -32.91 -13.74
C VAL A 482 14.11 -33.39 -13.53
N GLY A 483 14.80 -33.76 -14.62
CA GLY A 483 16.18 -34.21 -14.63
C GLY A 483 16.96 -33.65 -15.83
N GLY A 484 18.09 -34.28 -16.17
CA GLY A 484 18.91 -33.87 -17.30
C GLY A 484 18.16 -33.97 -18.63
N ASP A 485 17.63 -35.15 -18.91
CA ASP A 485 16.89 -35.58 -20.09
C ASP A 485 15.47 -36.09 -19.77
N GLU A 486 15.03 -35.89 -18.53
CA GLU A 486 13.73 -36.33 -18.04
C GLU A 486 12.72 -35.18 -17.99
N PHE A 487 11.52 -35.45 -18.51
CA PHE A 487 10.38 -34.55 -18.50
C PHE A 487 9.18 -35.22 -17.84
N LEU A 488 8.33 -34.42 -17.22
CA LEU A 488 7.07 -34.86 -16.63
C LEU A 488 5.95 -33.93 -17.04
N ILE A 489 4.77 -34.48 -17.31
CA ILE A 489 3.57 -33.71 -17.62
C ILE A 489 2.50 -34.08 -16.61
N LEU A 490 1.92 -33.08 -15.95
CA LEU A 490 0.73 -33.23 -15.12
C LEU A 490 -0.48 -32.72 -15.89
N GLY A 491 -1.33 -33.63 -16.35
CA GLY A 491 -2.46 -33.30 -17.23
C GLY A 491 -3.77 -33.10 -16.49
N TYR A 492 -4.53 -32.08 -16.89
CA TYR A 492 -5.80 -31.66 -16.26
C TYR A 492 -6.96 -31.44 -17.26
N HIS A 493 -6.72 -31.51 -18.58
CA HIS A 493 -7.76 -31.31 -19.60
C HIS A 493 -7.71 -32.35 -20.74
N TRP A 494 -7.82 -33.63 -20.39
CA TRP A 494 -7.93 -34.71 -21.38
C TRP A 494 -9.38 -35.12 -21.59
N GLN A 495 -9.82 -35.18 -22.85
CA GLN A 495 -11.20 -35.59 -23.18
C GLN A 495 -11.41 -37.10 -22.97
N SER A 496 -10.35 -37.90 -23.16
CA SER A 496 -10.38 -39.35 -22.96
C SER A 496 -8.98 -39.92 -22.80
N ARG A 497 -8.89 -41.19 -22.37
CA ARG A 497 -7.62 -41.94 -22.40
C ARG A 497 -7.03 -42.05 -23.81
N MET A 498 -7.87 -42.09 -24.86
CA MET A 498 -7.38 -42.16 -26.23
C MET A 498 -6.76 -40.84 -26.69
N ASP A 499 -7.22 -39.70 -26.18
CA ASP A 499 -6.67 -38.39 -26.54
C ASP A 499 -5.22 -38.23 -26.05
N ILE A 500 -4.93 -38.61 -24.80
CA ILE A 500 -3.56 -38.57 -24.27
C ILE A 500 -2.62 -39.52 -25.01
N ILE A 501 -3.11 -40.71 -25.39
CA ILE A 501 -2.34 -41.68 -26.19
C ILE A 501 -2.05 -41.13 -27.57
N THR A 502 -3.03 -40.48 -28.19
CA THR A 502 -2.87 -39.87 -29.52
C THR A 502 -1.82 -38.77 -29.48
N GLN A 503 -1.86 -37.89 -28.46
CA GLN A 503 -0.85 -36.85 -28.30
C GLN A 503 0.53 -37.40 -27.96
N ALA A 504 0.62 -38.43 -27.11
CA ALA A 504 1.89 -39.07 -26.80
C ALA A 504 2.52 -39.72 -28.04
N ASN A 505 1.73 -40.38 -28.88
CA ASN A 505 2.21 -40.94 -30.15
C ASN A 505 2.65 -39.84 -31.12
N ALA A 506 1.87 -38.77 -31.24
CA ALA A 506 2.23 -37.63 -32.08
C ALA A 506 3.56 -36.99 -31.61
N PHE A 507 3.74 -36.86 -30.30
CA PHE A 507 5.00 -36.40 -29.71
C PHE A 507 6.17 -37.36 -30.00
N LEU A 508 6.00 -38.68 -29.88
CA LEU A 508 7.06 -39.64 -30.22
C LEU A 508 7.52 -39.50 -31.68
N GLN A 509 6.58 -39.33 -32.61
CA GLN A 509 6.90 -39.11 -34.03
C GLN A 509 7.62 -37.77 -34.22
N ALA A 510 7.15 -36.71 -33.55
CA ALA A 510 7.80 -35.41 -33.58
C ALA A 510 9.21 -35.46 -32.99
N ALA A 511 9.44 -36.21 -31.90
CA ALA A 511 10.74 -36.34 -31.24
C ALA A 511 11.82 -36.87 -32.21
N LEU A 512 11.48 -37.87 -33.02
CA LEU A 512 12.37 -38.46 -34.03
C LEU A 512 12.70 -37.52 -35.21
N THR A 513 12.02 -36.39 -35.36
CA THR A 513 12.34 -35.42 -36.42
C THR A 513 13.73 -34.83 -36.15
N PRO A 514 14.71 -34.99 -37.08
CA PRO A 514 16.09 -34.57 -36.87
C PRO A 514 16.21 -33.06 -36.62
N LEU A 515 16.97 -32.69 -35.61
CA LEU A 515 17.36 -31.31 -35.33
C LEU A 515 18.62 -30.98 -36.11
N GLN A 516 18.59 -29.91 -36.91
CA GLN A 516 19.79 -29.37 -37.53
C GLN A 516 20.54 -28.53 -36.50
N PHE A 517 21.79 -28.93 -36.18
CA PHE A 517 22.69 -28.17 -35.31
C PHE A 517 24.04 -28.06 -36.02
N GLU A 518 24.44 -26.84 -36.34
CA GLU A 518 25.57 -26.55 -37.23
C GLU A 518 25.43 -27.31 -38.57
N ASN A 519 26.38 -28.21 -38.88
CA ASN A 519 26.40 -29.02 -40.09
C ASN A 519 25.90 -30.46 -39.88
N ASN A 520 25.36 -30.77 -38.69
CA ASN A 520 24.93 -32.12 -38.33
C ASN A 520 23.40 -32.20 -38.17
N TYR A 521 22.86 -33.38 -38.46
CA TYR A 521 21.47 -33.72 -38.14
C TYR A 521 21.45 -34.70 -36.97
N ILE A 522 20.87 -34.25 -35.85
CA ILE A 522 20.82 -35.00 -34.60
C ILE A 522 19.40 -35.52 -34.40
N SER A 523 19.24 -36.84 -34.25
CA SER A 523 17.96 -37.47 -33.96
C SER A 523 18.01 -38.15 -32.60
N VAL A 524 17.00 -37.87 -31.77
CA VAL A 524 16.88 -38.41 -30.40
C VAL A 524 15.48 -38.98 -30.24
N GLY A 525 15.39 -40.21 -29.72
CA GLY A 525 14.12 -40.86 -29.43
C GLY A 525 13.57 -40.42 -28.06
N ALA A 526 12.39 -40.91 -27.71
CA ALA A 526 11.87 -40.75 -26.36
C ALA A 526 11.10 -42.00 -25.95
N SER A 527 11.13 -42.28 -24.64
CA SER A 527 10.31 -43.31 -24.00
C SER A 527 9.27 -42.63 -23.12
N VAL A 528 8.05 -43.16 -23.06
CA VAL A 528 6.92 -42.52 -22.38
C VAL A 528 6.16 -43.51 -21.47
N GLY A 529 6.01 -43.15 -20.21
CA GLY A 529 5.14 -43.83 -19.23
C GLY A 529 3.94 -42.98 -18.84
N ILE A 530 2.73 -43.52 -18.92
CA ILE A 530 1.47 -42.81 -18.63
C ILE A 530 0.76 -43.47 -17.46
N ALA A 531 0.35 -42.68 -16.47
CA ALA A 531 -0.52 -43.13 -15.39
C ALA A 531 -1.69 -42.17 -15.16
N PHE A 532 -2.77 -42.74 -14.60
CA PHE A 532 -3.99 -42.01 -14.25
C PHE A 532 -4.14 -41.95 -12.74
N LEU A 533 -4.78 -40.89 -12.25
CA LEU A 533 -5.12 -40.76 -10.83
C LEU A 533 -6.02 -41.92 -10.40
N ASP A 534 -5.67 -42.59 -9.31
CA ASP A 534 -6.47 -43.64 -8.66
C ASP A 534 -6.70 -43.21 -7.22
N HIS A 535 -7.97 -43.11 -6.81
CA HIS A 535 -8.38 -42.71 -5.45
C HIS A 535 -7.71 -43.56 -4.35
N ARG A 536 -7.32 -44.81 -4.63
CA ARG A 536 -6.63 -45.69 -3.65
C ARG A 536 -5.17 -45.30 -3.42
N THR A 537 -4.49 -44.82 -4.45
CA THR A 537 -3.04 -44.54 -4.40
C THR A 537 -2.72 -43.04 -4.38
N GLY A 538 -3.71 -42.21 -4.70
CA GLY A 538 -3.62 -40.76 -4.71
C GLY A 538 -2.63 -40.22 -5.74
N PHE A 539 -2.39 -38.91 -5.66
CA PHE A 539 -1.51 -38.17 -6.56
C PHE A 539 -0.07 -38.72 -6.57
N SER A 540 0.50 -38.99 -5.39
CA SER A 540 1.84 -39.59 -5.28
C SER A 540 1.92 -41.00 -5.89
N GLY A 541 0.84 -41.79 -5.82
CA GLY A 541 0.75 -43.10 -6.44
C GLY A 541 0.77 -43.02 -7.97
N MET A 542 0.04 -42.06 -8.53
CA MET A 542 0.03 -41.78 -9.98
C MET A 542 1.43 -41.46 -10.50
N LEU A 543 2.20 -40.60 -9.82
CA LEU A 543 3.57 -40.27 -10.23
C LEU A 543 4.49 -41.49 -10.25
N ARG A 544 4.48 -42.28 -9.17
CA ARG A 544 5.28 -43.51 -9.09
C ARG A 544 4.90 -44.51 -10.17
N GLN A 545 3.61 -44.59 -10.51
CA GLN A 545 3.15 -45.50 -11.55
C GLN A 545 3.62 -45.04 -12.94
N ALA A 546 3.55 -43.74 -13.24
CA ALA A 546 4.03 -43.22 -14.53
C ALA A 546 5.53 -43.52 -14.72
N ASP A 547 6.33 -43.34 -13.66
CA ASP A 547 7.76 -43.66 -13.67
C ASP A 547 8.02 -45.16 -13.85
N ALA A 548 7.24 -46.02 -13.18
CA ALA A 548 7.33 -47.47 -13.37
C ALA A 548 7.00 -47.91 -14.81
N GLU A 549 5.98 -47.32 -15.44
CA GLU A 549 5.66 -47.61 -16.84
C GLU A 549 6.77 -47.12 -17.78
N LEU A 550 7.37 -45.96 -17.51
CA LEU A 550 8.52 -45.44 -18.25
C LEU A 550 9.72 -46.39 -18.16
N TYR A 551 10.04 -46.86 -16.96
CA TYR A 551 11.10 -47.85 -16.74
C TYR A 551 10.85 -49.13 -17.54
N HIS A 552 9.61 -49.62 -17.57
CA HIS A 552 9.25 -50.78 -18.38
C HIS A 552 9.49 -50.56 -19.87
N VAL A 553 9.13 -49.40 -20.43
CA VAL A 553 9.43 -49.06 -21.84
C VAL A 553 10.94 -49.09 -22.09
N LYS A 554 11.73 -48.44 -21.22
CA LYS A 554 13.19 -48.41 -21.36
C LYS A 554 13.80 -49.82 -21.34
N SER A 555 13.31 -50.69 -20.46
CA SER A 555 13.78 -52.08 -20.36
C SER A 555 13.35 -52.97 -21.55
N ALA A 556 12.26 -52.60 -22.24
CA ALA A 556 11.69 -53.36 -23.35
C ALA A 556 12.25 -52.96 -24.74
N GLY A 557 13.25 -52.08 -24.78
CA GLY A 557 13.91 -51.66 -26.03
C GLY A 557 13.79 -50.17 -26.37
N ARG A 558 13.17 -49.35 -25.52
CA ARG A 558 12.97 -47.88 -25.70
C ARG A 558 12.02 -47.52 -26.85
N GLY A 559 11.80 -46.22 -27.11
CA GLY A 559 11.06 -45.73 -28.28
C GLY A 559 9.57 -46.07 -28.31
N GLY A 560 8.91 -46.13 -27.14
CA GLY A 560 7.51 -46.55 -27.03
C GLY A 560 6.72 -45.84 -25.94
N ILE A 561 5.42 -46.15 -25.88
CA ILE A 561 4.51 -45.70 -24.83
C ILE A 561 4.00 -46.91 -24.05
N ARG A 562 3.97 -46.80 -22.73
CA ARG A 562 3.26 -47.74 -21.87
C ARG A 562 2.33 -47.01 -20.91
N ILE A 563 1.21 -47.64 -20.62
CA ILE A 563 0.12 -47.05 -19.87
C ILE A 563 -0.22 -47.98 -18.71
N SER A 564 -0.41 -47.41 -17.52
CA SER A 564 -0.82 -48.17 -16.35
C SER A 564 -2.18 -48.83 -16.56
N ASP A 565 -2.24 -50.15 -16.52
CA ASP A 565 -3.51 -50.89 -16.62
C ASP A 565 -4.20 -50.96 -15.25
N GLN A 566 -5.28 -50.18 -15.08
CA GLN A 566 -6.09 -50.24 -13.86
C GLN A 566 -6.87 -51.57 -13.73
N ARG A 567 -7.17 -52.28 -14.84
CA ARG A 567 -8.01 -53.49 -14.81
C ARG A 567 -7.29 -54.74 -14.29
N GLN A 568 -5.97 -54.83 -14.45
CA GLN A 568 -5.19 -55.95 -13.90
C GLN A 568 -5.12 -55.93 -12.36
N ARG A 569 -5.25 -54.75 -11.73
CA ARG A 569 -5.22 -54.62 -10.26
C ARG A 569 -6.54 -54.99 -9.61
N ASP A 570 -7.68 -54.60 -10.18
CA ASP A 570 -8.99 -55.01 -9.65
C ASP A 570 -9.15 -56.53 -9.64
N ARG A 571 -8.49 -57.25 -10.56
CA ARG A 571 -8.43 -58.73 -10.57
C ARG A 571 -7.52 -59.34 -9.50
N ARG A 572 -6.45 -58.65 -9.07
CA ARG A 572 -5.55 -59.12 -8.00
C ARG A 572 -6.09 -58.84 -6.60
N SER A 573 -6.89 -57.78 -6.41
CA SER A 573 -7.58 -57.51 -5.14
C SER A 573 -8.86 -58.34 -4.94
N SER A 574 -9.29 -59.08 -5.96
CA SER A 574 -10.45 -59.98 -5.92
C SER A 574 -10.08 -61.46 -5.78
N GLU A 575 -8.82 -61.79 -5.42
CA GLU A 575 -8.55 -63.12 -4.89
C GLU A 575 -9.30 -63.27 -3.56
N PRO A 576 -10.12 -64.33 -3.39
CA PRO A 576 -10.85 -64.52 -2.15
C PRO A 576 -9.83 -64.62 -1.02
N VAL A 577 -10.03 -63.80 0.01
CA VAL A 577 -9.42 -64.05 1.32
C VAL A 577 -9.81 -65.46 1.70
N VAL A 578 -8.87 -66.41 1.60
CA VAL A 578 -9.02 -67.71 2.22
C VAL A 578 -9.00 -67.42 3.72
N PHE A 579 -10.19 -67.36 4.31
CA PHE A 579 -10.32 -67.46 5.75
C PHE A 579 -9.79 -68.83 6.12
N ALA A 580 -8.57 -68.89 6.65
CA ALA A 580 -8.16 -70.03 7.44
C ALA A 580 -9.13 -70.07 8.64
N GLU A 581 -9.96 -71.10 8.70
CA GLU A 581 -10.66 -71.49 9.92
C GLU A 581 -9.61 -71.70 11.01
N ASN A 582 -9.44 -70.71 11.88
CA ASN A 582 -8.76 -70.87 13.15
C ASN A 582 -9.81 -70.70 14.25
N ASP A 583 -10.08 -71.83 14.88
CA ASP A 583 -11.11 -72.18 15.85
C ASP A 583 -10.93 -71.53 17.24
N ASP A 584 -10.32 -70.34 17.33
CA ASP A 584 -9.84 -69.76 18.61
C ASP A 584 -10.49 -68.41 19.01
N THR A 585 -11.53 -67.97 18.31
CA THR A 585 -12.16 -66.66 18.56
C THR A 585 -13.34 -66.68 19.54
N GLU A 586 -14.05 -67.80 19.72
CA GLU A 586 -15.19 -67.84 20.66
C GLU A 586 -14.74 -67.92 22.13
N GLU A 587 -13.59 -68.55 22.43
CA GLU A 587 -13.09 -68.66 23.81
C GLU A 587 -12.47 -67.34 24.34
N ARG A 588 -12.06 -66.44 23.44
CA ARG A 588 -11.51 -65.10 23.82
C ARG A 588 -12.59 -64.04 24.01
N VAL A 589 -13.76 -64.18 23.38
CA VAL A 589 -14.88 -63.23 23.53
C VAL A 589 -15.69 -63.51 24.81
N ALA A 590 -15.81 -64.77 25.23
CA ALA A 590 -16.48 -65.15 26.49
C ALA A 590 -15.71 -64.72 27.76
N LYS A 591 -14.40 -64.45 27.67
CA LYS A 591 -13.57 -63.97 28.80
C LYS A 591 -13.54 -62.44 28.95
N MET A 592 -14.00 -61.68 27.95
CA MET A 592 -13.93 -60.21 27.93
C MET A 592 -15.21 -59.54 28.45
N PHE A 593 -16.35 -60.24 28.43
CA PHE A 593 -17.62 -59.77 28.97
C PHE A 593 -18.01 -60.63 30.17
N GLY A 594 -17.46 -60.29 31.33
CA GLY A 594 -17.73 -60.97 32.59
C GLY A 594 -19.21 -60.88 32.98
N THR A 595 -19.96 -61.95 32.73
CA THR A 595 -21.23 -62.25 33.38
C THR A 595 -21.16 -63.65 33.99
N SER A 596 -20.54 -63.75 35.17
CA SER A 596 -20.84 -64.83 36.09
C SER A 596 -22.10 -64.46 36.86
N GLN A 597 -23.19 -65.22 36.70
CA GLN A 597 -24.17 -65.34 37.77
C GLN A 597 -24.24 -66.79 38.22
N ARG A 598 -23.93 -67.00 39.51
CA ARG A 598 -24.69 -67.87 40.43
C ARG A 598 -24.04 -67.86 41.83
N ARG A 599 -24.58 -67.06 42.73
CA ARG A 599 -25.53 -67.54 43.75
C ARG A 599 -26.36 -66.37 44.26
#